data_AF-U5HJI8-F1
#
_entry.id   AF-U5HJI8-F1
#
_cell.length_a   1.000
_cell.length_b   1.000
_cell.length_c   1.000
_cell.angle_alpha   90.00
_cell.angle_beta   90.00
_cell.angle_gamma   90.00
#
_symmetry.space_group_name_H-M   'P 1'
#
loop_
_entity.id
_entity.type
_entity.pdbx_description
1 polymer ?
#
loop_
_entity_poly.entity_id
_entity_poly.type
_entity_poly.pdbx_seq_one_letter_code
_entity_poly.pdbx_strand_id
1 'polypeptide(L)'
;MVASEGNGVLIDYDTAVFMDGSEGEAERKKKVGTLAYRARELVEEYEGQPTFLHQPWHDIESLVYVTMFAVFIQPNGPEDSSELSDEITSIWQLWNSKWGAVDSKTMLFLAPWGPQELFEPFKEFWKEDLATLVQTVAKYCGLGVQRTSWAAQVDETAVLDSRWASGEFSHRQLASDLNALLVSMGQRNASV
;
A
#
# COMPACT_ATOMS: atom_id res chain seq x y z
N MET A 1 13.47 1.28 10.07
CA MET A 1 14.08 2.00 11.21
C MET A 1 14.30 3.45 10.83
N VAL A 2 14.28 4.39 11.77
CA VAL A 2 14.68 5.78 11.52
C VAL A 2 16.05 6.00 12.15
N ALA A 3 17.04 6.37 11.35
CA ALA A 3 18.39 6.68 11.79
C ALA A 3 18.41 7.97 12.63
N SER A 4 19.49 8.20 13.38
CA SER A 4 19.66 9.38 14.24
C SER A 4 19.50 10.70 13.48
N GLU A 5 19.88 10.74 12.21
CA GLU A 5 19.71 11.91 11.34
C GLU A 5 18.30 12.07 10.75
N GLY A 6 17.34 11.23 11.16
CA GLY A 6 15.96 11.27 10.67
C GLY A 6 15.71 10.51 9.36
N ASN A 7 16.75 9.91 8.78
CA ASN A 7 16.62 9.12 7.55
C ASN A 7 15.96 7.76 7.82
N GLY A 8 14.98 7.39 7.01
CA GLY A 8 14.42 6.04 6.99
C GLY A 8 15.41 5.02 6.41
N VAL A 9 15.60 3.90 7.09
CA VAL A 9 16.45 2.78 6.67
C VAL A 9 15.61 1.50 6.63
N LEU A 10 15.62 0.82 5.48
CA LEU A 10 15.07 -0.53 5.34
C LEU A 10 16.03 -1.52 5.99
N ILE A 11 15.50 -2.40 6.83
CA ILE A 11 16.23 -3.41 7.58
C ILE A 11 15.44 -4.72 7.52
N ASP A 12 15.90 -5.75 8.24
CA ASP A 12 15.22 -7.05 8.33
C ASP A 12 15.11 -7.73 6.95
N TYR A 13 16.27 -8.12 6.42
CA TYR A 13 16.39 -8.75 5.11
C TYR A 13 16.17 -10.26 5.13
N ASP A 14 15.61 -10.81 6.21
CA ASP A 14 15.42 -12.26 6.40
C ASP A 14 14.46 -12.86 5.35
N THR A 15 13.61 -12.03 4.76
CA THR A 15 12.70 -12.40 3.65
C THR A 15 13.14 -11.84 2.29
N ALA A 16 14.32 -11.24 2.20
CA ALA A 16 14.85 -10.76 0.93
C ALA A 16 15.25 -11.92 0.02
N VAL A 17 14.92 -11.80 -1.26
CA VAL A 17 15.11 -12.86 -2.25
C VAL A 17 15.78 -12.32 -3.50
N PHE A 18 16.62 -13.15 -4.13
CA PHE A 18 17.16 -12.84 -5.45
C PHE A 18 16.06 -12.96 -6.51
N MET A 19 16.08 -12.05 -7.50
CA MET A 19 15.14 -12.08 -8.61
C MET A 19 15.46 -13.19 -9.62
N ASP A 20 16.74 -13.55 -9.72
CA ASP A 20 17.26 -14.46 -10.73
C ASP A 20 17.55 -15.85 -10.16
N GLY A 21 17.53 -16.84 -11.06
CA GLY A 21 17.85 -18.23 -10.73
C GLY A 21 16.66 -19.03 -10.17
N SER A 22 16.81 -20.35 -10.22
CA SER A 22 15.77 -21.29 -9.80
C SER A 22 15.48 -21.24 -8.30
N GLU A 23 16.49 -20.98 -7.47
CA GLU A 23 16.33 -20.78 -6.02
C GLU A 23 15.53 -19.51 -5.73
N GLY A 24 15.88 -18.38 -6.37
CA GLY A 24 15.15 -17.11 -6.23
C GLY A 24 13.69 -17.23 -6.66
N GLU A 25 13.42 -17.92 -7.78
CA GLU A 25 12.05 -18.18 -8.21
C GLU A 25 11.27 -19.04 -7.20
N ALA A 26 11.89 -20.06 -6.61
CA ALA A 26 11.25 -20.89 -5.59
C ALA A 26 10.90 -20.09 -4.33
N GLU A 27 11.79 -19.20 -3.88
CA GLU A 27 11.54 -18.30 -2.75
C GLU A 27 10.43 -17.28 -3.07
N ARG A 28 10.42 -16.70 -4.29
CA ARG A 28 9.38 -15.75 -4.73
C ARG A 28 7.99 -16.36 -4.87
N LYS A 29 7.86 -17.70 -4.87
CA LYS A 29 6.57 -18.41 -4.80
C LYS A 29 6.06 -18.57 -3.37
N LYS A 30 6.92 -18.40 -2.36
CA LYS A 30 6.52 -18.56 -0.96
C LYS A 30 5.63 -17.40 -0.51
N LYS A 31 4.59 -17.73 0.25
CA LYS A 31 3.61 -16.76 0.76
C LYS A 31 3.97 -16.30 2.16
N VAL A 32 5.11 -15.63 2.26
CA VAL A 32 5.67 -15.14 3.53
C VAL A 32 5.30 -13.67 3.79
N GLY A 33 5.44 -13.23 5.04
CA GLY A 33 5.19 -11.86 5.47
C GLY A 33 3.78 -11.57 5.97
N THR A 34 3.56 -10.35 6.43
CA THR A 34 2.33 -9.89 7.08
C THR A 34 1.25 -9.51 6.06
N LEU A 35 0.02 -10.01 6.24
CA LEU A 35 -1.07 -9.85 5.26
C LEU A 35 -1.41 -8.38 5.00
N ALA A 36 -1.34 -7.54 6.03
CA ALA A 36 -1.65 -6.12 5.91
C ALA A 36 -0.74 -5.37 4.93
N TYR A 37 0.53 -5.77 4.81
CA TYR A 37 1.50 -5.12 3.90
C TYR A 37 1.69 -5.89 2.60
N ARG A 38 1.19 -7.12 2.51
CA ARG A 38 1.34 -7.93 1.31
C ARG A 38 0.53 -7.36 0.15
N ALA A 39 1.11 -7.31 -1.05
CA ALA A 39 0.39 -6.94 -2.27
C ALA A 39 -0.85 -7.84 -2.47
N ARG A 40 -1.94 -7.27 -2.98
CA ARG A 40 -3.26 -7.89 -3.02
C ARG A 40 -3.25 -9.24 -3.74
N GLU A 41 -2.55 -9.35 -4.86
CA GLU A 41 -2.43 -10.59 -5.63
C GLU A 41 -1.66 -11.70 -4.90
N LEU A 42 -0.88 -11.35 -3.87
CA LEU A 42 -0.11 -12.30 -3.07
C LEU A 42 -0.83 -12.71 -1.77
N VAL A 43 -1.98 -12.11 -1.46
CA VAL A 43 -2.76 -12.40 -0.23
C VAL A 43 -3.56 -13.69 -0.37
N GLU A 44 -4.27 -13.88 -1.49
CA GLU A 44 -5.23 -14.98 -1.63
C GLU A 44 -4.67 -16.16 -2.45
N GLU A 45 -5.12 -17.36 -2.11
CA GLU A 45 -4.85 -18.57 -2.88
C GLU A 45 -6.14 -19.00 -3.59
N TYR A 46 -6.13 -18.98 -4.91
CA TYR A 46 -7.16 -19.67 -5.67
C TYR A 46 -6.70 -21.10 -5.91
N GLU A 47 -7.41 -22.08 -5.33
CA GLU A 47 -7.13 -23.50 -5.59
C GLU A 47 -7.13 -23.77 -7.10
N GLY A 48 -6.09 -24.46 -7.58
CA GLY A 48 -5.94 -24.82 -8.99
C GLY A 48 -5.31 -23.75 -9.89
N GLN A 49 -4.90 -22.59 -9.36
CA GLN A 49 -4.25 -21.53 -10.14
C GLN A 49 -2.71 -21.52 -9.97
N PRO A 50 -1.96 -21.06 -10.99
CA PRO A 50 -0.52 -20.86 -10.88
C PRO A 50 -0.19 -19.91 -9.72
N THR A 51 0.89 -20.21 -8.99
CA THR A 51 1.36 -19.32 -7.92
C THR A 51 1.97 -18.06 -8.54
N PHE A 52 1.47 -16.89 -8.12
CA PHE A 52 2.07 -15.60 -8.46
C PHE A 52 3.50 -15.53 -7.91
N LEU A 53 4.41 -15.03 -8.75
CA LEU A 53 5.75 -14.71 -8.30
C LEU A 53 5.72 -13.34 -7.62
N HIS A 54 6.40 -13.22 -6.48
CA HIS A 54 6.77 -11.90 -5.98
C HIS A 54 7.61 -11.16 -7.03
N GLN A 55 7.38 -9.86 -7.17
CA GLN A 55 7.94 -8.99 -8.20
C GLN A 55 8.20 -7.61 -7.59
N PRO A 56 9.11 -6.80 -8.16
CA PRO A 56 9.50 -5.53 -7.55
C PRO A 56 8.36 -4.52 -7.36
N TRP A 57 7.30 -4.59 -8.19
CA TRP A 57 6.11 -3.75 -8.03
C TRP A 57 5.26 -4.13 -6.81
N HIS A 58 5.33 -5.37 -6.33
CA HIS A 58 4.66 -5.76 -5.09
C HIS A 58 5.25 -5.05 -3.86
N ASP A 59 6.55 -4.72 -3.90
CA ASP A 59 7.19 -3.93 -2.84
C ASP A 59 6.71 -2.47 -2.86
N ILE A 60 6.43 -1.92 -4.05
CA ILE A 60 5.83 -0.57 -4.17
C ILE A 60 4.43 -0.56 -3.55
N GLU A 61 3.61 -1.56 -3.86
CA GLU A 61 2.27 -1.67 -3.26
C GLU A 61 2.35 -1.85 -1.73
N SER A 62 3.31 -2.65 -1.24
CA SER A 62 3.59 -2.77 0.20
C SER A 62 3.93 -1.42 0.84
N LEU A 63 4.72 -0.58 0.17
CA LEU A 63 5.04 0.77 0.66
C LEU A 63 3.83 1.69 0.73
N VAL A 64 2.85 1.53 -0.17
CA VAL A 64 1.58 2.25 -0.06
C VAL A 64 0.84 1.84 1.20
N TYR A 65 0.78 0.54 1.51
CA TYR A 65 0.13 0.05 2.72
C TYR A 65 0.85 0.51 3.99
N VAL A 66 2.19 0.61 3.97
CA VAL A 66 2.95 1.24 5.06
C VAL A 66 2.59 2.72 5.21
N THR A 67 2.43 3.45 4.11
CA THR A 67 2.03 4.87 4.12
C THR A 67 0.65 5.03 4.75
N MET A 68 -0.33 4.21 4.36
CA MET A 68 -1.67 4.25 4.95
C MET A 68 -1.66 3.86 6.42
N PHE A 69 -0.88 2.84 6.79
CA PHE A 69 -0.75 2.42 8.18
C PHE A 69 -0.19 3.55 9.06
N ALA A 70 0.80 4.31 8.58
CA ALA A 70 1.33 5.46 9.30
C ALA A 70 0.26 6.52 9.59
N VAL A 71 -0.66 6.78 8.64
CA VAL A 71 -1.82 7.66 8.86
C VAL A 71 -2.78 7.05 9.88
N PHE A 72 -3.07 5.76 9.76
CA PHE A 72 -4.02 5.07 10.64
C PHE A 72 -3.63 5.10 12.10
N ILE A 73 -2.34 4.97 12.41
CA ILE A 73 -1.85 5.03 13.78
C ILE A 73 -1.65 6.46 14.31
N GLN A 74 -1.93 7.48 13.50
CA GLN A 74 -1.79 8.90 13.84
C GLN A 74 -3.06 9.68 13.48
N PRO A 75 -4.24 9.31 13.99
CA PRO A 75 -5.51 9.88 13.56
C PRO A 75 -5.61 11.40 13.80
N ASN A 76 -4.94 11.93 14.83
CA ASN A 76 -4.90 13.36 15.14
C ASN A 76 -3.64 14.07 14.64
N GLY A 77 -2.82 13.42 13.81
CA GLY A 77 -1.62 13.99 13.21
C GLY A 77 -0.29 13.43 13.76
N PRO A 78 0.85 13.96 13.30
CA PRO A 78 2.18 13.37 13.56
C PRO A 78 2.60 13.30 15.02
N GLU A 79 2.07 14.20 15.87
CA GLU A 79 2.34 14.27 17.31
C GLU A 79 1.32 13.48 18.13
N ASP A 80 0.45 12.70 17.48
CA ASP A 80 -0.53 11.88 18.16
C ASP A 80 0.16 10.75 18.92
N SER A 81 0.22 10.91 20.25
CA SER A 81 0.74 9.91 21.18
C SER A 81 -0.39 9.17 21.90
N SER A 82 -1.63 9.29 21.45
CA SER A 82 -2.77 8.61 22.07
C SER A 82 -2.66 7.09 21.87
N GLU A 83 -3.23 6.33 22.79
CA GLU A 83 -3.40 4.90 22.58
C GLU A 83 -4.30 4.69 21.35
N LEU A 84 -3.96 3.69 20.53
CA LEU A 84 -4.77 3.33 19.37
C LEU A 84 -6.20 3.02 19.83
N SER A 85 -7.18 3.71 19.26
CA SER A 85 -8.58 3.43 19.57
C SER A 85 -8.98 2.02 19.12
N ASP A 86 -10.05 1.49 19.71
CA ASP A 86 -10.63 0.20 19.30
C ASP A 86 -11.02 0.19 17.81
N GLU A 87 -11.40 1.34 17.27
CA GLU A 87 -11.78 1.50 15.86
C GLU A 87 -10.56 1.36 14.94
N ILE A 88 -9.46 2.04 15.24
CA ILE A 88 -8.20 1.91 14.49
C ILE A 88 -7.65 0.48 14.58
N THR A 89 -7.74 -0.10 15.78
CA THR A 89 -7.34 -1.50 16.02
C THR A 89 -8.16 -2.46 15.17
N SER A 90 -9.47 -2.22 15.05
CA SER A 90 -10.37 -3.04 14.22
C SER A 90 -10.06 -2.93 12.73
N ILE A 91 -9.75 -1.73 12.23
CA ILE A 91 -9.28 -1.53 10.84
C ILE A 91 -8.03 -2.37 10.59
N TRP A 92 -7.04 -2.30 11.49
CA TRP A 92 -5.81 -3.07 11.37
C TRP A 92 -6.06 -4.59 11.37
N GLN A 93 -6.90 -5.08 12.28
CA GLN A 93 -7.25 -6.50 12.37
C GLN A 93 -7.89 -7.00 11.06
N LEU A 94 -8.75 -6.20 10.44
CA LEU A 94 -9.34 -6.54 9.14
C LEU A 94 -8.27 -6.62 8.06
N TRP A 95 -7.39 -5.62 7.97
CA TRP A 95 -6.28 -5.58 7.01
C TRP A 95 -5.30 -6.74 7.18
N ASN A 96 -5.19 -7.30 8.39
CA ASN A 96 -4.31 -8.42 8.69
C ASN A 96 -5.03 -9.78 8.76
N SER A 97 -6.26 -9.87 8.25
CA SER A 97 -7.03 -11.11 8.18
C SER A 97 -7.07 -11.66 6.75
N LYS A 98 -7.18 -12.98 6.58
CA LYS A 98 -7.15 -13.62 5.25
C LYS A 98 -8.16 -13.03 4.27
N TRP A 99 -9.39 -12.83 4.71
CA TRP A 99 -10.49 -12.31 3.88
C TRP A 99 -10.52 -10.78 3.88
N GLY A 100 -10.33 -10.16 5.06
CA GLY A 100 -10.40 -8.71 5.20
C GLY A 100 -9.24 -7.96 4.54
N ALA A 101 -8.06 -8.58 4.37
CA ALA A 101 -6.90 -7.94 3.76
C ALA A 101 -7.20 -7.49 2.31
N VAL A 102 -7.75 -8.38 1.48
CA VAL A 102 -8.09 -8.07 0.09
C VAL A 102 -9.22 -7.06 0.00
N ASP A 103 -10.29 -7.30 0.76
CA ASP A 103 -11.50 -6.48 0.73
C ASP A 103 -11.23 -5.06 1.22
N SER A 104 -10.52 -4.89 2.34
CA SER A 104 -10.25 -3.56 2.89
C SER A 104 -9.37 -2.70 1.98
N LYS A 105 -8.37 -3.32 1.33
CA LYS A 105 -7.51 -2.63 0.34
C LYS A 105 -8.30 -2.26 -0.91
N THR A 106 -9.15 -3.16 -1.40
CA THR A 106 -10.02 -2.90 -2.55
C THR A 106 -11.01 -1.78 -2.26
N MET A 107 -11.64 -1.81 -1.08
CA MET A 107 -12.55 -0.78 -0.61
C MET A 107 -11.83 0.57 -0.58
N LEU A 108 -10.66 0.65 0.07
CA LEU A 108 -9.92 1.91 0.19
C LEU A 108 -9.53 2.52 -1.16
N PHE A 109 -8.97 1.73 -2.08
CA PHE A 109 -8.34 2.26 -3.29
C PHE A 109 -9.22 2.24 -4.54
N LEU A 110 -10.25 1.40 -4.59
CA LEU A 110 -11.03 1.17 -5.81
C LEU A 110 -12.53 1.47 -5.64
N ALA A 111 -13.08 1.47 -4.42
CA ALA A 111 -14.46 1.83 -4.19
C ALA A 111 -14.64 3.35 -4.01
N PRO A 112 -15.55 4.01 -4.74
CA PRO A 112 -15.78 5.46 -4.60
C PRO A 112 -16.16 5.92 -3.19
N TRP A 113 -16.81 5.03 -2.41
CA TRP A 113 -17.25 5.29 -1.03
C TRP A 113 -16.25 4.84 0.03
N GLY A 114 -15.27 3.99 -0.31
CA GLY A 114 -14.39 3.37 0.69
C GLY A 114 -13.57 4.37 1.51
N PRO A 115 -12.93 5.39 0.90
CA PRO A 115 -12.29 6.46 1.65
C PRO A 115 -13.23 7.17 2.62
N GLN A 116 -14.49 7.38 2.26
CA GLN A 116 -15.45 8.11 3.11
C GLN A 116 -15.77 7.31 4.37
N GLU A 117 -15.98 5.99 4.23
CA GLU A 117 -16.27 5.11 5.36
C GLU A 117 -15.03 4.87 6.24
N LEU A 118 -13.87 4.62 5.64
CA LEU A 118 -12.65 4.33 6.40
C LEU A 118 -12.06 5.57 7.09
N PHE A 119 -12.35 6.76 6.56
CA PHE A 119 -11.74 7.98 7.06
C PHE A 119 -12.61 8.81 8.00
N GLU A 120 -13.82 8.35 8.33
CA GLU A 120 -14.67 9.01 9.34
C GLU A 120 -13.89 9.39 10.62
N PRO A 121 -13.03 8.50 11.18
CA PRO A 121 -12.28 8.81 12.41
C PRO A 121 -11.16 9.85 12.25
N PHE A 122 -10.79 10.20 11.01
CA PHE A 122 -9.62 11.02 10.67
C PHE A 122 -10.01 12.44 10.23
N LYS A 123 -11.31 12.74 10.22
CA LYS A 123 -11.87 13.97 9.61
C LYS A 123 -11.49 15.26 10.32
N GLU A 124 -11.01 15.25 11.55
CA GLU A 124 -10.66 16.49 12.24
C GLU A 124 -9.32 17.06 11.75
N PHE A 125 -8.29 16.21 11.69
CA PHE A 125 -6.93 16.63 11.29
C PHE A 125 -6.68 16.45 9.80
N TRP A 126 -6.92 15.25 9.25
CA TRP A 126 -6.46 14.88 7.90
C TRP A 126 -7.41 15.29 6.76
N LYS A 127 -8.67 15.60 7.06
CA LYS A 127 -9.70 16.18 6.14
C LYS A 127 -9.52 15.80 4.65
N GLU A 128 -9.32 16.80 3.80
CA GLU A 128 -9.22 16.69 2.34
C GLU A 128 -7.87 16.11 1.88
N ASP A 129 -6.85 16.21 2.73
CA ASP A 129 -5.50 15.73 2.44
C ASP A 129 -5.46 14.20 2.35
N LEU A 130 -6.30 13.52 3.14
CA LEU A 130 -6.36 12.06 3.15
C LEU A 130 -7.00 11.49 1.87
N ALA A 131 -8.07 12.13 1.37
CA ALA A 131 -8.65 11.76 0.09
C ALA A 131 -7.66 11.99 -1.07
N THR A 132 -6.91 13.09 -1.01
CA THR A 132 -5.86 13.41 -2.00
C THR A 132 -4.72 12.38 -1.92
N LEU A 133 -4.27 12.03 -0.72
CA LEU A 133 -3.26 10.99 -0.50
C LEU A 133 -3.68 9.67 -1.12
N VAL A 134 -4.90 9.19 -0.84
CA VAL A 134 -5.41 7.95 -1.43
C VAL A 134 -5.41 8.02 -2.95
N GLN A 135 -5.90 9.12 -3.54
CA GLN A 135 -5.89 9.27 -5.00
C GLN A 135 -4.47 9.26 -5.57
N THR A 136 -3.52 9.91 -4.90
CA THR A 136 -2.10 9.93 -5.30
C THR A 136 -1.51 8.52 -5.31
N VAL A 137 -1.76 7.73 -4.25
CA VAL A 137 -1.14 6.42 -4.11
C VAL A 137 -1.94 5.28 -4.75
N ALA A 138 -3.22 5.48 -5.07
CA ALA A 138 -4.09 4.44 -5.62
C ALA A 138 -3.56 3.82 -6.92
N LYS A 139 -2.85 4.58 -7.76
CA LYS A 139 -2.25 4.06 -8.99
C LYS A 139 -1.10 3.08 -8.77
N TYR A 140 -0.61 2.97 -7.53
CA TYR A 140 0.40 2.02 -7.06
C TYR A 140 -0.20 0.83 -6.30
N CYS A 141 -1.51 0.84 -6.07
CA CYS A 141 -2.23 -0.25 -5.41
C CYS A 141 -2.89 -1.16 -6.45
N GLY A 142 -2.47 -2.42 -6.48
CA GLY A 142 -2.82 -3.32 -7.56
C GLY A 142 -2.37 -2.77 -8.92
N LEU A 143 -2.99 -3.28 -9.97
CA LEU A 143 -2.63 -2.90 -11.35
C LEU A 143 -3.15 -1.52 -11.78
N GLY A 144 -3.82 -0.77 -10.90
CA GLY A 144 -4.61 0.41 -11.28
C GLY A 144 -5.83 0.07 -12.16
N VAL A 145 -6.23 -1.20 -12.19
CA VAL A 145 -7.35 -1.71 -12.99
C VAL A 145 -8.56 -1.92 -12.09
N GLN A 146 -9.70 -1.31 -12.42
CA GLN A 146 -10.98 -1.68 -11.81
C GLN A 146 -11.31 -3.11 -12.21
N ARG A 147 -11.32 -4.02 -11.22
CA ARG A 147 -11.72 -5.41 -11.43
C ARG A 147 -13.20 -5.55 -11.08
N THR A 148 -13.97 -6.13 -12.00
CA THR A 148 -15.40 -6.44 -11.79
C THR A 148 -15.61 -7.59 -10.81
N SER A 149 -14.60 -8.45 -10.63
CA SER A 149 -14.57 -9.51 -9.61
C SER A 149 -13.18 -9.55 -8.97
N TRP A 150 -13.11 -9.76 -7.66
CA TRP A 150 -11.86 -9.96 -6.93
C TRP A 150 -11.13 -11.25 -7.37
N ALA A 151 -11.86 -12.23 -7.90
CA ALA A 151 -11.32 -13.48 -8.45
C ALA A 151 -10.79 -13.34 -9.90
N ALA A 152 -10.98 -12.19 -10.54
CA ALA A 152 -10.47 -11.98 -11.89
C ALA A 152 -8.95 -11.80 -11.84
N GLN A 153 -8.21 -12.81 -12.29
CA GLN A 153 -6.78 -12.67 -12.54
C GLN A 153 -6.52 -11.72 -13.70
N VAL A 154 -5.43 -10.99 -13.57
CA VAL A 154 -4.89 -10.16 -14.65
C VAL A 154 -3.43 -10.55 -14.79
N ASP A 155 -2.97 -10.63 -16.02
CA ASP A 155 -1.55 -10.78 -16.33
C ASP A 155 -0.83 -9.49 -15.91
N GLU A 156 -0.32 -9.47 -14.67
CA GLU A 156 0.34 -8.30 -14.09
C GLU A 156 1.54 -7.87 -14.92
N THR A 157 2.31 -8.84 -15.40
CA THR A 157 3.47 -8.63 -16.27
C THR A 157 3.04 -7.88 -17.54
N ALA A 158 1.97 -8.33 -18.19
CA ALA A 158 1.46 -7.67 -19.40
C ALA A 158 1.01 -6.21 -19.15
N VAL A 159 0.55 -5.89 -17.93
CA VAL A 159 0.09 -4.54 -17.57
C VAL A 159 1.24 -3.66 -17.07
N LEU A 160 2.12 -4.19 -16.23
CA LEU A 160 3.11 -3.43 -15.48
C LEU A 160 4.48 -3.39 -16.13
N ASP A 161 4.88 -4.35 -16.97
CA ASP A 161 6.24 -4.38 -17.52
C ASP A 161 6.60 -3.09 -18.27
N SER A 162 5.69 -2.60 -19.11
CA SER A 162 5.91 -1.37 -19.87
C SER A 162 6.02 -0.14 -18.98
N ARG A 163 5.19 -0.06 -17.93
CA ARG A 163 5.15 1.04 -16.95
C ARG A 163 6.35 1.00 -16.02
N TRP A 164 6.81 -0.20 -15.67
CA TRP A 164 8.02 -0.42 -14.90
C TRP A 164 9.25 -0.02 -15.72
N ALA A 165 9.35 -0.49 -16.97
CA ALA A 165 10.46 -0.19 -17.88
C ALA A 165 10.57 1.30 -18.22
N SER A 166 9.44 2.01 -18.34
CA SER A 166 9.43 3.46 -18.55
C SER A 166 9.74 4.26 -17.29
N GLY A 167 9.69 3.64 -16.11
CA GLY A 167 9.84 4.27 -14.80
C GLY A 167 8.56 4.94 -14.27
N GLU A 168 7.46 4.91 -15.02
CA GLU A 168 6.14 5.42 -14.61
C GLU A 168 5.64 4.72 -13.33
N PHE A 169 5.90 3.42 -13.22
CA PHE A 169 5.65 2.62 -12.03
C PHE A 169 6.98 2.27 -11.37
N SER A 170 7.46 3.13 -10.47
CA SER A 170 8.73 2.96 -9.79
C SER A 170 8.72 3.56 -8.38
N HIS A 171 9.63 3.09 -7.52
CA HIS A 171 9.88 3.66 -6.20
C HIS A 171 10.17 5.17 -6.26
N ARG A 172 10.93 5.60 -7.29
CA ARG A 172 11.26 7.01 -7.50
C ARG A 172 10.01 7.83 -7.83
N GLN A 173 9.12 7.30 -8.67
CA GLN A 173 7.90 8.00 -9.03
C GLN A 173 6.95 8.10 -7.83
N LEU A 174 6.79 7.03 -7.04
CA LEU A 174 6.01 7.06 -5.79
C LEU A 174 6.54 8.16 -4.85
N ALA A 175 7.86 8.20 -4.61
CA ALA A 175 8.48 9.21 -3.77
C ALA A 175 8.27 10.64 -4.33
N SER A 176 8.39 10.81 -5.65
CA SER A 176 8.15 12.10 -6.31
C SER A 176 6.72 12.58 -6.12
N ASP A 177 5.74 11.68 -6.28
CA ASP A 177 4.33 12.02 -6.17
C ASP A 177 3.93 12.37 -4.73
N LEU A 178 4.43 11.60 -3.76
CA LEU A 178 4.25 11.91 -2.33
C LEU A 178 4.90 13.26 -1.98
N ASN A 179 6.08 13.56 -2.50
CA ASN A 179 6.73 14.84 -2.26
C ASN A 179 5.96 16.01 -2.90
N ALA A 180 5.42 15.83 -4.11
CA ALA A 180 4.58 16.83 -4.76
C ALA A 180 3.30 17.11 -3.95
N LEU A 181 2.68 16.06 -3.40
CA LEU A 181 1.54 16.18 -2.49
C LEU A 181 1.89 17.01 -1.26
N LEU A 182 3.01 16.70 -0.59
CA LEU A 182 3.49 17.45 0.58
C LEU A 182 3.72 18.93 0.27
N VAL A 183 4.33 19.25 -0.87
CA VAL A 183 4.51 20.64 -1.31
C VAL A 183 3.17 21.35 -1.51
N SER A 184 2.21 20.68 -2.16
CA SER A 184 0.87 21.24 -2.40
C SER A 184 0.12 21.53 -1.08
N MET A 185 0.24 20.65 -0.09
CA MET A 185 -0.34 20.82 1.24
C MET A 185 0.30 22.01 1.97
N GLY A 186 1.62 22.14 1.92
CA GLY A 186 2.33 23.28 2.52
C GLY A 186 1.93 24.63 1.93
N GLN A 187 1.71 24.69 0.61
CA GLN A 187 1.26 25.90 -0.07
C GLN A 187 -0.18 26.30 0.30
N ARG A 188 -1.09 25.33 0.47
CA ARG A 188 -2.46 25.59 0.95
C ARG A 188 -2.44 26.21 2.35
N ASN A 189 -1.64 25.66 3.26
CA ASN A 189 -1.58 26.11 4.65
C ASN A 189 -0.90 27.48 4.80
N ALA A 190 -0.05 27.89 3.85
CA ALA A 190 0.58 29.22 3.85
C ALA A 190 -0.30 30.33 3.23
N SER A 191 -1.43 29.96 2.60
CA SER A 191 -2.33 30.88 1.91
C SER A 191 -3.59 31.24 2.72
N VAL A 192 -3.66 30.75 3.97
CA VAL A 192 -4.72 31.02 4.97
C VAL A 192 -4.14 31.87 6.08
#